data_AF-A0A8C9KWZ1-F1
#
_entry.id   AF-A0A8C9KWZ1-F1
#
_cell.length_a   1.000
_cell.length_b   1.000
_cell.length_c   1.000
_cell.angle_alpha   90.00
_cell.angle_beta   90.00
_cell.angle_gamma   90.00
#
_symmetry.space_group_name_H-M   'P 1'
#
loop_
_entity.id
_entity.type
_entity.pdbx_description
1 polymer ?
#
loop_
_entity_poly.entity_id
_entity_poly.type
_entity_poly.pdbx_seq_one_letter_code
_entity_poly.pdbx_strand_id
1 'polypeptide(L)' 'MELCLSPPPLHFSLGILAIGLINEALDEGDTKKTLQALQIPAAKLEGVAPKVAQHYQDTLLRAKREKAQVSAVKCTS' A
#
# COMPACT_ATOMS: atom_id res chain seq x y z
N MET A 1 34.09 18.81 -16.15
CA MET A 1 34.21 17.80 -15.09
C MET A 1 32.93 17.83 -14.29
N GLU A 2 32.23 16.70 -14.25
CA GLU A 2 31.05 16.36 -13.44
C GLU A 2 29.83 17.30 -13.54
N LEU A 3 29.06 17.13 -14.62
CA LEU A 3 27.62 17.35 -14.55
C LEU A 3 27.06 16.30 -13.57
N CYS A 4 26.90 16.65 -12.30
CA CYS A 4 26.10 15.88 -11.35
C CYS A 4 24.65 15.87 -11.84
N LEU A 5 24.36 15.01 -12.81
CA LEU A 5 23.02 14.51 -13.06
C LEU A 5 22.65 13.69 -11.82
N SER A 6 22.21 14.37 -10.76
CA SER A 6 21.51 13.71 -9.66
C SER A 6 20.42 12.85 -10.32
N PRO A 7 20.41 11.53 -10.12
CA PRO A 7 19.36 10.69 -10.68
C PRO A 7 18.00 11.29 -10.28
N PRO A 8 17.00 11.28 -11.19
CA PRO A 8 15.67 11.76 -10.85
C PRO A 8 15.24 11.09 -9.54
N PRO A 9 14.67 11.83 -8.58
CA PRO A 9 14.40 11.29 -7.25
C PRO A 9 13.50 10.06 -7.37
N LEU A 10 14.07 8.89 -7.02
CA LEU A 10 13.38 7.59 -6.95
C LEU A 10 12.13 7.63 -6.05
N HIS A 11 11.96 8.70 -5.27
CA HIS A 11 10.82 8.93 -4.41
C HIS A 11 9.46 8.84 -5.13
N PHE A 12 9.36 9.23 -6.41
CA PHE A 12 8.07 9.19 -7.11
C PHE A 12 7.63 7.76 -7.47
N SER A 13 8.56 6.85 -7.78
CA SER A 13 8.25 5.45 -8.12
C SER A 13 8.05 4.56 -6.89
N LEU A 14 8.69 4.87 -5.77
CA LEU A 14 8.60 4.07 -4.55
C LEU A 14 7.21 4.09 -3.90
N GLY A 15 6.46 5.18 -4.04
CA GLY A 15 5.09 5.26 -3.52
C GLY A 15 4.14 4.27 -4.24
N ILE A 16 4.30 4.12 -5.56
CA ILE A 16 3.52 3.14 -6.35
C ILE A 16 3.88 1.72 -5.93
N LEU A 17 5.17 1.44 -5.70
CA LEU A 17 5.62 0.14 -5.20
C LEU A 17 5.03 -0.19 -3.82
N ALA A 18 5.02 0.77 -2.88
CA ALA A 18 4.43 0.57 -1.57
C ALA A 18 2.94 0.20 -1.64
N ILE A 19 2.18 0.87 -2.51
CA ILE A 19 0.77 0.54 -2.77
C ILE A 19 0.62 -0.87 -3.33
N GLY A 20 1.49 -1.27 -4.27
CA GLY A 20 1.52 -2.63 -4.83
C GLY A 20 1.73 -3.69 -3.76
N LEU A 21 2.74 -3.51 -2.91
CA LEU A 21 3.06 -4.44 -1.82
C LEU A 21 1.94 -4.56 -0.79
N ILE A 22 1.28 -3.44 -0.44
CA ILE A 22 0.11 -3.48 0.45
C ILE A 22 -1.02 -4.28 -0.22
N ASN A 23 -1.30 -4.03 -1.51
CA ASN A 23 -2.36 -4.75 -2.21
C ASN A 23 -2.11 -6.26 -2.29
N GLU A 24 -0.88 -6.66 -2.59
CA GLU A 24 -0.44 -8.05 -2.66
C GLU A 24 -0.59 -8.74 -1.30
N ALA A 25 -0.09 -8.12 -0.23
CA ALA A 25 -0.23 -8.65 1.12
C ALA A 25 -1.70 -8.82 1.56
N LEU A 26 -2.59 -7.91 1.12
CA LEU A 26 -4.03 -8.03 1.35
C LEU A 26 -4.65 -9.20 0.58
N ASP A 27 -4.21 -9.45 -0.66
CA ASP A 27 -4.71 -10.57 -1.48
C ASP A 27 -4.26 -11.92 -0.93
N GLU A 28 -3.05 -11.98 -0.38
CA GLU A 28 -2.55 -13.18 0.30
C GLU A 28 -3.23 -13.45 1.64
N GLY A 29 -3.86 -12.44 2.26
CA GLY A 29 -4.44 -12.56 3.59
C GLY A 29 -3.41 -12.60 4.74
N ASP A 30 -2.14 -12.31 4.46
CA ASP A 30 -1.07 -12.40 5.46
C ASP A 30 -0.95 -11.09 6.26
N THR A 31 -1.39 -11.16 7.51
CA THR A 31 -1.34 -10.06 8.46
C THR A 31 0.07 -9.53 8.71
N LYS A 32 1.09 -10.39 8.71
CA LYS A 32 2.49 -9.98 8.93
C LYS A 32 3.01 -9.23 7.72
N LYS A 33 2.75 -9.75 6.51
CA LYS A 33 3.13 -9.06 5.26
C LYS A 33 2.46 -7.70 5.15
N THR A 34 1.18 -7.60 5.49
CA THR A 34 0.46 -6.31 5.48
C THR A 34 1.07 -5.32 6.47
N LEU A 35 1.39 -5.77 7.68
CA LEU A 35 2.08 -4.93 8.66
C LEU A 35 3.46 -4.47 8.15
N GLN A 36 4.23 -5.33 7.49
CA GLN A 36 5.52 -4.96 6.90
C GLN A 36 5.35 -3.94 5.78
N ALA A 37 4.38 -4.15 4.89
CA ALA A 37 4.09 -3.25 3.78
C ALA A 37 3.66 -1.85 4.25
N LEU A 38 2.88 -1.77 5.34
CA LEU A 38 2.49 -0.50 5.97
C LEU A 38 3.66 0.25 6.62
N GLN A 39 4.69 -0.46 7.06
CA GLN A 39 5.89 0.14 7.68
C GLN A 39 6.94 0.61 6.65
N ILE A 40 6.71 0.39 5.36
CA ILE A 40 7.64 0.85 4.32
C ILE A 40 7.66 2.39 4.34
N PRO A 41 8.82 3.05 4.42
CA PRO A 41 8.90 4.51 4.46
C PRO A 41 8.22 5.20 3.27
N ALA A 42 8.25 4.55 2.10
CA ALA A 42 7.58 5.02 0.89
C ALA A 42 6.04 5.03 0.97
N ALA A 43 5.45 4.30 1.92
CA ALA A 43 4.01 4.36 2.21
C ALA A 43 3.62 5.65 2.94
N LYS A 44 4.59 6.39 3.50
CA LYS A 44 4.38 7.66 4.23
C LYS A 44 3.35 7.56 5.36
N LEU A 45 3.31 6.40 6.02
CA LEU A 45 2.46 6.16 7.18
C LEU A 45 3.29 6.35 8.46
N GLU A 46 2.71 7.02 9.44
CA GLU A 46 3.30 7.21 10.76
C GLU A 46 2.47 6.46 11.81
N GLY A 47 3.12 6.00 12.89
CA GLY A 47 2.42 5.36 14.01
C GLY A 47 1.85 3.97 13.74
N VAL A 48 2.35 3.26 12.72
CA VAL A 48 1.95 1.87 12.44
C VAL A 48 2.35 0.96 13.60
N ALA A 49 1.36 0.41 14.30
CA ALA A 49 1.57 -0.35 15.53
C ALA A 49 1.41 -1.86 15.28
N PRO A 50 2.42 -2.70 15.59
CA PRO A 50 2.34 -4.15 15.42
C PRO A 50 1.20 -4.81 16.20
N LYS A 51 0.81 -4.21 17.33
CA LYS A 51 -0.22 -4.74 18.25
C LYS A 51 -1.60 -4.85 17.61
N VAL A 52 -1.86 -4.10 16.54
CA VAL A 52 -3.17 -4.05 15.86
C VAL A 52 -3.06 -4.50 14.40
N ALA A 53 -2.06 -5.34 14.08
CA ALA A 53 -1.82 -5.81 12.72
C ALA A 53 -3.05 -6.48 12.07
N GLN A 54 -3.78 -7.32 12.81
CA GLN A 54 -5.02 -7.94 12.32
C GLN A 54 -6.07 -6.89 11.98
N HIS A 55 -6.21 -5.86 12.81
CA HIS A 55 -7.17 -4.78 12.56
C HIS A 55 -6.85 -4.01 11.27
N TYR A 56 -5.56 -3.79 10.98
CA TYR A 56 -5.14 -3.21 9.70
C TYR A 56 -5.52 -4.11 8.52
N GLN A 57 -5.26 -5.42 8.61
CA GLN A 57 -5.65 -6.39 7.58
C GLN A 57 -7.15 -6.32 7.28
N ASP A 58 -7.98 -6.44 8.31
CA ASP A 58 -9.43 -6.51 8.16
C ASP A 58 -10.01 -5.21 7.59
N THR A 59 -9.54 -4.07 8.10
CA THR A 59 -10.02 -2.75 7.67
C THR A 59 -9.64 -2.47 6.22
N LEU A 60 -8.38 -2.73 5.85
CA LEU A 60 -7.89 -2.49 4.50
C LEU A 60 -8.51 -3.47 3.49
N LEU A 61 -8.68 -4.74 3.86
CA LEU A 61 -9.34 -5.74 3.02
C LEU A 61 -10.81 -5.38 2.78
N ARG A 62 -11.52 -4.92 3.83
CA ARG A 62 -12.88 -4.41 3.70
C ARG A 62 -12.93 -3.21 2.75
N ALA A 63 -12.08 -2.21 2.95
CA ALA A 63 -12.03 -1.01 2.11
C ALA A 63 -11.71 -1.36 0.64
N LYS A 64 -10.80 -2.31 0.41
CA LYS A 64 -10.46 -2.81 -0.94
C LYS A 64 -11.68 -3.43 -1.63
N ARG A 65 -12.46 -4.25 -0.90
CA ARG A 65 -13.70 -4.87 -1.41
C ARG A 65 -14.77 -3.83 -1.74
N GLU A 66 -14.97 -2.85 -0.87
CA GLU A 66 -15.93 -1.76 -1.09
C GLU A 66 -15.57 -0.95 -2.34
N LYS A 67 -14.29 -0.61 -2.52
CA LYS A 67 -13.82 0.09 -3.73
C LYS A 67 -14.02 -0.73 -5.01
N ALA A 68 -13.80 -2.05 -4.95
CA ALA A 68 -14.05 -2.95 -6.07
C ALA A 68 -15.54 -3.01 -6.43
N GLN A 69 -16.43 -3.04 -5.43
CA GLN A 69 -17.88 -3.01 -5.64
C GLN A 69 -18.36 -1.68 -6.23
N VAL A 70 -17.83 -0.54 -5.76
CA VAL A 70 -18.14 0.78 -6.34
C VAL A 70 -17.69 0.87 -7.80
N SER A 71 -16.55 0.27 -8.14
CA SER A 71 -16.06 0.21 -9.53
C SER A 71 -16.91 -0.71 -10.40
N ALA A 72 -17.35 -1.85 -9.86
CA ALA A 72 -18.22 -2.79 -10.56
C ALA A 72 -19.62 -2.21 -10.83
N VAL A 73 -20.20 -1.49 -9.86
CA VAL A 73 -21.49 -0.81 -10.00
C VAL A 73 -21.41 0.36 -10.99
N LYS A 74 -20.25 0.99 -11.14
CA LYS A 74 -20.06 2.09 -12.11
C LYS A 74 -20.00 1.60 -13.56
N CYS A 75 -19.70 0.32 -13.81
CA CYS A 75 -19.71 -0.26 -15.16
C CYS A 75 -21.07 -0.85 -15.58
N THR A 76 -22.09 -0.76 -14.74
CA THR A 76 -23.44 -1.27 -15.02
C THR A 76 -24.49 -0.19 -15.25
N SER A 77 -24.07 1.05 -15.55
CA SER A 77 -24.97 2.16 -15.93
C SER A 77 -24.54 2.83 -17.23
#